data_AF-A0A0C9YNX8-F1
#
_entry.id   AF-A0A0C9YNX8-F1
#
_cell.length_a   1.000
_cell.length_b   1.000
_cell.length_c   1.000
_cell.angle_alpha   90.00
_cell.angle_beta   90.00
_cell.angle_gamma   90.00
#
_symmetry.space_group_name_H-M   'P 1'
#
loop_
_entity.id
_entity.type
_entity.pdbx_description
1 polymer ?
#
loop_
_entity_poly.entity_id
_entity_poly.type
_entity_poly.pdbx_seq_one_letter_code
_entity_poly.pdbx_strand_id
1 'polypeptide(L)' 'RQTGETEEEQSKKTKVIHKIYVACDFCRGRKLRCDGSKPSCANCATRSLECKYQ' A
#
# COMPACT_ATOMS: atom_id res chain seq x y z
N ARG A 1 -14.78 26.53 28.44
CA ARG A 1 -13.80 26.67 27.34
C ARG A 1 -13.11 25.32 27.17
N GLN A 2 -13.66 24.45 26.32
CA GLN A 2 -13.07 23.14 26.00
C GLN A 2 -12.01 23.39 24.93
N THR A 3 -10.74 23.20 25.28
CA THR A 3 -9.64 23.17 24.35
C THR A 3 -9.64 21.80 23.68
N GLY A 4 -9.88 21.80 22.38
CA GLY A 4 -9.91 20.61 21.54
C GLY A 4 -8.60 19.85 21.61
N GLU A 5 -8.74 18.54 21.76
CA GLU A 5 -7.67 17.57 21.61
C GLU A 5 -7.20 17.63 20.16
N THR A 6 -5.96 18.06 19.98
CA THR A 6 -5.28 18.01 18.69
C THR A 6 -5.03 16.55 18.36
N GLU A 7 -5.87 16.00 17.49
CA GLU A 7 -5.71 14.71 16.81
C GLU A 7 -4.55 14.76 15.81
N GLU A 8 -3.34 15.00 16.32
CA GLU A 8 -2.11 14.98 15.54
C GLU A 8 -1.12 14.02 16.19
N GLU A 9 -1.54 12.76 16.37
CA GLU A 9 -0.66 11.71 16.86
C GLU A 9 -0.91 10.43 16.04
N GLN A 10 0.19 9.90 15.50
CA GLN A 10 0.41 8.46 15.34
C GLN A 10 -0.17 7.76 14.09
N SER A 11 0.52 7.94 12.96
CA SER A 11 0.54 6.91 11.90
C SER A 11 1.95 6.65 11.36
N LYS A 12 2.91 6.42 12.26
CA LYS A 12 4.09 5.60 11.95
C LYS A 12 3.74 4.14 12.21
N LYS A 13 2.72 3.62 11.51
CA LYS A 13 2.45 2.18 11.50
C LYS A 13 3.63 1.54 10.78
N THR A 14 4.53 0.91 11.54
CA THR A 14 5.44 -0.12 11.02
C THR A 14 4.61 -0.98 10.08
N LYS A 15 4.85 -0.85 8.77
CA LYS A 15 4.04 -1.53 7.76
C LYS A 15 4.20 -3.02 8.05
N VAL A 16 3.19 -3.61 8.70
CA VAL A 16 3.09 -5.04 8.87
C VAL A 16 3.11 -5.58 7.45
N ILE A 17 4.24 -6.15 7.04
CA ILE A 17 4.43 -6.69 5.71
C ILE A 17 3.43 -7.84 5.62
N HIS A 18 2.25 -7.54 5.07
CA HIS A 18 1.26 -8.54 4.78
C HIS A 18 1.90 -9.44 3.76
N LYS A 19 2.16 -10.69 4.19
CA LYS A 19 2.80 -11.69 3.35
C LYS A 19 1.81 -12.01 2.24
N ILE A 20 1.99 -11.36 1.11
CA ILE A 20 1.09 -11.54 -0.03
C ILE A 20 1.47 -12.80 -0.78
N TYR A 21 0.46 -13.61 -1.08
CA TYR A 21 0.63 -14.86 -1.82
C TYR A 21 0.63 -14.62 -3.34
N VAL A 22 0.04 -13.51 -3.80
CA VAL A 22 -0.09 -13.12 -5.21
C VAL A 22 0.36 -11.68 -5.41
N ALA A 23 1.31 -11.49 -6.32
CA ALA A 23 1.67 -10.18 -6.86
C ALA A 23 0.61 -9.72 -7.87
N CYS A 24 0.32 -8.41 -7.95
CA CYS A 24 -0.53 -7.85 -8.99
C CYS A 24 0.01 -8.16 -10.40
N ASP A 25 -0.84 -8.14 -11.42
CA ASP A 25 -0.48 -8.51 -12.81
C ASP A 25 0.70 -7.70 -13.35
N PHE A 26 0.73 -6.40 -13.05
CA PHE A 26 1.85 -5.54 -13.44
C PHE A 26 3.19 -6.01 -12.84
N CYS A 27 3.20 -6.25 -11.53
CA CYS A 27 4.40 -6.73 -10.85
C CYS A 27 4.75 -8.17 -11.27
N ARG A 28 3.74 -9.01 -11.52
CA ARG A 28 3.92 -10.39 -11.97
C ARG A 28 4.56 -10.43 -13.37
N GLY A 29 4.02 -9.69 -14.33
CA GLY A 29 4.55 -9.61 -15.70
C GLY A 29 5.95 -9.00 -15.77
N ARG A 30 6.25 -8.04 -14.89
CA ARG A 30 7.59 -7.40 -14.82
C ARG A 30 8.55 -8.06 -13.83
N LYS A 31 8.14 -9.16 -13.18
CA LYS A 31 8.91 -9.85 -12.12
C LYS A 31 9.41 -8.91 -11.01
N LEU A 32 8.60 -7.91 -10.66
CA LEU A 32 8.89 -6.95 -9.59
C LEU A 32 8.34 -7.46 -8.25
N ARG A 33 8.97 -7.05 -7.15
CA ARG A 33 8.43 -7.28 -5.80
C ARG A 33 7.14 -6.46 -5.63
N CYS A 34 6.02 -7.14 -5.47
CA CYS A 34 4.76 -6.52 -5.11
C CYS A 34 4.64 -6.46 -3.58
N ASP A 35 4.19 -5.33 -3.05
CA ASP A 35 3.86 -5.16 -1.62
C ASP A 35 2.41 -5.55 -1.31
N GLY A 36 1.58 -5.71 -2.34
CA GLY A 36 0.22 -6.23 -2.19
C GLY A 36 -0.77 -5.27 -1.55
N SER A 37 -0.42 -3.98 -1.43
CA SER A 37 -1.36 -2.97 -0.96
C SER A 37 -2.58 -2.91 -1.89
N LYS A 38 -3.77 -2.80 -1.29
CA LYS A 38 -5.05 -2.57 -1.99
C LYS A 38 -5.52 -1.13 -1.72
N PRO A 39 -6.11 -0.42 -2.69
CA PRO A 39 -6.52 -0.88 -4.02
C PRO A 39 -5.36 -1.01 -5.04
N SER A 40 -4.21 -0.38 -4.78
CA SER A 40 -3.03 -0.46 -5.64
C SER A 40 -1.77 -0.70 -4.82
N CYS A 41 -0.87 -1.58 -5.32
CA CYS A 41 0.44 -1.78 -4.71
C CYS A 41 1.26 -0.49 -4.78
N ALA A 42 2.26 -0.33 -3.90
CA ALA A 42 3.12 0.85 -3.85
C ALA A 42 3.80 1.11 -5.20
N ASN A 43 4.29 0.07 -5.90
CA ASN A 43 4.90 0.23 -7.22
C ASN A 43 3.93 0.79 -8.26
N CYS A 44 2.69 0.30 -8.28
CA CYS A 44 1.68 0.77 -9.22
C CYS A 44 1.16 2.16 -8.81
N ALA A 45 1.01 2.42 -7.52
CA ALA A 45 0.56 3.71 -6.99
C ALA A 45 1.56 4.83 -7.32
N THR A 46 2.86 4.61 -7.08
CA THR A 46 3.91 5.58 -7.41
C THR A 46 4.01 5.87 -8.90
N ARG A 47 3.76 4.85 -9.74
CA ARG A 47 3.79 5.01 -11.21
C ARG A 47 2.44 5.42 -11.78
N SER A 48 1.41 5.54 -10.95
CA SER A 48 0.02 5.78 -11.34
C SER A 48 -0.43 4.82 -12.46
N LEU A 49 -0.02 3.55 -12.36
CA LEU A 49 -0.35 2.49 -13.30
C LEU A 49 -1.49 1.64 -12.77
N GLU A 50 -2.15 0.94 -13.70
CA GLU A 50 -3.23 0.03 -13.38
C GLU A 50 -2.71 -1.16 -12.53
N CYS A 51 -3.25 -1.27 -11.31
CA CYS A 51 -2.94 -2.36 -10.39
C CYS A 51 -4.12 -3.33 -10.34
N LYS A 52 -4.01 -4.43 -11.10
CA LYS A 52 -4.98 -5.52 -11.09
C LYS A 52 -4.44 -6.72 -10.35
N TYR A 53 -5.25 -7.26 -9.45
CA TYR A 53 -5.00 -8.54 -8.80
C TYR A 53 -6.02 -9.52 -9.37
N GLN A 54 -5.54 -10.60 -9.98
CA GLN A 54 -6.33 -11.73 -10.46
C GLN A 54 -6.04 -12.96 -9.60
#